data_AF-A0A953EF80-F1
#
_entry.id   AF-A0A953EF80-F1
#
_cell.length_a   1.000
_cell.length_b   1.000
_cell.length_c   1.000
_cell.angle_alpha   90.00
_cell.angle_beta   90.00
_cell.angle_gamma   90.00
#
_symmetry.space_group_name_H-M   'P 1'
#
loop_
_entity.id
_entity.type
_entity.pdbx_description
1 polymer ?
#
loop_
_entity_poly.entity_id
_entity_poly.type
_entity_poly.pdbx_seq_one_letter_code
_entity_poly.pdbx_strand_id
1 'polypeptide(L)'
;MNVDASAATVNRPAAQVRTGEVRSFGSADLLAVATLFQRIFLRRGGPVSAELVPCLAEIFLEHPWSDPELPSRVYVTTDGVIRGFLGVIPVRMLHHGRPVRMAVASSIMVDRPEDNPLAGARLLRTFFQGPQDLSLTETASPVSRQMWLRLGAKVLPMHSLEWMHVLRPAGLGVYLAAKRILPQSKLLRLPAAMFDALLARRYRMSSAPISGLEARGSNVAPEELAPVILDMISEFSLRPDFDLPTLRWLLIHAARKESYGTPVARIV
;
A
#
# COMPACT_ATOMS: atom_id res chain seq x y z
N MET A 1 -41.99 -11.71 48.93
CA MET A 1 -41.14 -11.33 50.08
C MET A 1 -39.82 -12.07 49.92
N ASN A 2 -38.82 -11.31 49.48
CA ASN A 2 -37.39 -11.54 49.29
C ASN A 2 -36.78 -12.94 49.38
N VAL A 3 -36.17 -13.35 48.27
CA VAL A 3 -34.94 -14.15 48.28
C VAL A 3 -33.83 -13.26 47.73
N ASP A 4 -33.02 -12.72 48.65
CA ASP A 4 -31.77 -12.02 48.35
C ASP A 4 -30.74 -13.03 47.82
N ALA A 5 -30.39 -12.91 46.54
CA ALA A 5 -29.20 -13.56 45.98
C ALA A 5 -28.18 -12.46 45.69
N SER A 6 -27.32 -12.21 46.67
CA SER A 6 -26.13 -11.37 46.56
C SER A 6 -25.19 -11.98 45.51
N ALA A 7 -25.18 -11.38 44.32
CA ALA A 7 -24.23 -11.69 43.28
C ALA A 7 -22.87 -11.10 43.67
N ALA A 8 -22.00 -11.95 44.22
CA ALA A 8 -20.60 -11.64 44.44
C ALA A 8 -19.96 -11.21 43.11
N THR A 9 -19.71 -9.91 42.98
CA THR A 9 -18.94 -9.34 41.86
C THR A 9 -17.50 -9.80 42.03
N VAL A 10 -17.10 -10.84 41.30
CA VAL A 10 -15.72 -11.28 41.20
C VAL A 10 -14.92 -10.15 40.54
N ASN A 11 -14.27 -9.34 41.38
CA ASN A 11 -13.36 -8.30 40.97
C ASN A 11 -12.10 -8.97 40.39
N ARG A 12 -12.11 -9.23 39.07
CA ARG A 12 -10.92 -9.66 38.34
C ARG A 12 -9.91 -8.51 38.38
N PRO A 13 -8.72 -8.67 38.97
CA PRO A 13 -7.71 -7.62 38.92
C PRO A 13 -7.40 -7.31 37.46
N ALA A 14 -7.46 -6.03 37.10
CA ALA A 14 -7.04 -5.54 35.78
C ALA A 14 -5.60 -6.02 35.55
N ALA A 15 -5.42 -6.90 34.55
CA ALA A 15 -4.10 -7.37 34.17
C ALA A 15 -3.22 -6.15 33.91
N GLN A 16 -2.15 -6.03 34.68
CA GLN A 16 -1.18 -4.96 34.59
C GLN A 16 -0.64 -4.97 33.16
N VAL A 17 -1.04 -3.98 32.34
CA VAL A 17 -0.68 -3.91 30.92
C VAL A 17 0.84 -3.76 30.86
N ARG A 18 1.55 -4.84 30.53
CA ARG A 18 2.97 -4.82 30.20
C ARG A 18 3.10 -3.99 28.93
N THR A 19 3.49 -2.73 29.08
CA THR A 19 3.45 -1.77 27.97
C THR A 19 4.77 -1.87 27.19
N GLY A 20 4.71 -2.39 25.97
CA GLY A 20 5.84 -2.35 25.04
C GLY A 20 6.14 -0.93 24.56
N GLU A 21 7.27 -0.72 23.90
CA GLU A 21 7.72 0.58 23.41
C GLU A 21 7.62 0.70 21.88
N VAL A 22 7.63 1.94 21.39
CA VAL A 22 7.79 2.22 19.95
C VAL A 22 9.17 2.82 19.75
N ARG A 23 9.95 2.24 18.82
CA ARG A 23 11.28 2.76 18.46
C ARG A 23 11.47 2.76 16.94
N SER A 24 12.55 3.40 16.48
CA SER A 24 12.96 3.37 15.08
C SER A 24 13.26 1.94 14.64
N PHE A 25 12.81 1.62 13.42
CA PHE A 25 13.18 0.43 12.67
C PHE A 25 14.59 0.59 12.11
N GLY A 26 15.39 -0.49 12.15
CA GLY A 26 16.71 -0.53 11.52
C GLY A 26 17.04 -1.89 10.91
N SER A 27 18.23 -2.01 10.32
CA SER A 27 18.64 -3.23 9.58
C SER A 27 18.59 -4.51 10.43
N ALA A 28 18.84 -4.42 11.74
CA ALA A 28 18.76 -5.57 12.66
C ALA A 28 17.32 -6.12 12.80
N ASP A 29 16.30 -5.30 12.51
CA ASP A 29 14.90 -5.68 12.65
C ASP A 29 14.32 -6.30 11.36
N LEU A 30 15.04 -6.23 10.24
CA LEU A 30 14.55 -6.60 8.91
C LEU A 30 13.93 -8.00 8.86
N LEU A 31 14.62 -9.00 9.41
CA LEU A 31 14.14 -10.38 9.39
C LEU A 31 12.86 -10.56 10.21
N ALA A 32 12.77 -9.90 11.36
CA ALA A 32 11.59 -9.96 12.23
C ALA A 32 10.39 -9.26 11.59
N VAL A 33 10.60 -8.10 10.98
CA VAL A 33 9.56 -7.36 10.24
C VAL A 33 9.12 -8.13 8.99
N ALA A 34 10.04 -8.76 8.25
CA ALA A 34 9.70 -9.59 7.09
C ALA A 34 8.87 -10.82 7.49
N THR A 35 9.22 -11.46 8.61
CA THR A 35 8.44 -12.56 9.18
C THR A 35 7.02 -12.11 9.56
N LEU A 36 6.91 -10.93 10.17
CA LEU A 36 5.62 -10.33 10.53
C LEU A 36 4.78 -10.00 9.28
N PHE A 37 5.40 -9.41 8.26
CA PHE A 37 4.77 -9.04 6.99
C PHE A 37 4.20 -10.27 6.26
N GLN A 38 5.00 -11.34 6.14
CA GLN A 38 4.59 -12.58 5.50
C GLN A 38 3.41 -13.23 6.21
N ARG A 39 3.42 -13.21 7.55
CA ARG A 39 2.34 -13.78 8.37
C ARG A 39 1.05 -12.98 8.22
N ILE A 40 1.12 -11.65 8.34
CA ILE A 40 -0.07 -10.79 8.41
C ILE A 40 -0.66 -10.51 7.02
N PHE A 41 0.15 -10.06 6.07
CA PHE A 41 -0.34 -9.64 4.75
C PHE A 41 -0.38 -10.78 3.75
N LEU A 42 0.67 -11.62 3.69
CA LEU A 42 0.72 -12.72 2.73
C LEU A 42 -0.02 -13.97 3.22
N ARG A 43 -0.36 -14.03 4.52
CA ARG A 43 -1.02 -15.17 5.18
C ARG A 43 -0.29 -16.49 4.92
N ARG A 44 1.05 -16.44 4.90
CA ARG A 44 1.92 -17.60 4.67
C ARG A 44 2.68 -17.93 5.96
N GLY A 45 2.70 -19.22 6.30
CA GLY A 45 3.61 -19.76 7.32
C GLY A 45 4.96 -20.16 6.72
N GLY A 46 5.91 -20.55 7.57
CA GLY A 46 7.23 -21.02 7.14
C GLY A 46 8.28 -19.91 6.98
N PRO A 47 9.45 -20.24 6.43
CA PRO A 47 10.55 -19.30 6.29
C PRO A 47 10.18 -18.11 5.40
N VAL A 48 10.80 -16.96 5.66
CA VAL A 48 10.66 -15.74 4.87
C VAL A 48 11.22 -15.98 3.47
N SER A 49 10.49 -15.56 2.44
CA SER A 49 11.00 -15.58 1.06
C SER A 49 12.29 -14.78 0.95
N ALA A 50 13.28 -15.32 0.21
CA ALA A 50 14.60 -14.70 0.04
C ALA A 50 14.53 -13.24 -0.46
N GLU A 51 13.51 -12.90 -1.25
CA GLU A 51 13.34 -11.56 -1.84
C GLU A 51 12.68 -10.55 -0.89
N LEU A 52 11.99 -11.00 0.17
CA LEU A 52 11.21 -10.09 1.02
C LEU A 52 12.09 -9.20 1.89
N VAL A 53 13.17 -9.74 2.45
CA VAL A 53 14.09 -8.97 3.30
C VAL A 53 14.80 -7.86 2.50
N PRO A 54 15.42 -8.15 1.34
CA PRO A 54 16.00 -7.10 0.48
C PRO A 54 14.97 -6.07 0.03
N CYS A 55 13.77 -6.50 -0.34
CA CYS A 55 12.70 -5.60 -0.75
C CYS A 55 12.28 -4.61 0.37
N LEU A 56 12.15 -5.09 1.61
CA LEU A 56 11.84 -4.22 2.75
C LEU A 56 13.00 -3.27 3.09
N ALA A 57 14.25 -3.71 2.94
CA ALA A 57 15.41 -2.84 3.11
C ALA A 57 15.42 -1.73 2.06
N GLU A 58 15.22 -2.10 0.80
CA GLU A 58 15.16 -1.19 -0.35
C GLU A 58 14.09 -0.10 -0.16
N ILE A 59 12.91 -0.47 0.32
CA ILE A 59 11.78 0.47 0.48
C ILE A 59 11.91 1.33 1.75
N PHE A 60 12.34 0.77 2.87
CA PHE A 60 12.22 1.44 4.18
C PHE A 60 13.53 1.95 4.78
N LEU A 61 14.69 1.56 4.23
CA LEU A 61 16.01 1.99 4.70
C LEU A 61 16.82 2.66 3.59
N GLU A 62 16.78 2.10 2.38
CA GLU A 62 17.64 2.50 1.24
C GLU A 62 16.89 3.36 0.21
N HIS A 63 15.67 3.82 0.54
CA HIS A 63 14.89 4.69 -0.33
C HIS A 63 15.68 5.96 -0.70
N PRO A 64 15.60 6.48 -1.94
CA PRO A 64 16.35 7.67 -2.36
C PRO A 64 16.09 8.91 -1.49
N TRP A 65 14.91 8.97 -0.88
CA TRP A 65 14.52 10.01 0.08
C TRP A 65 14.51 9.53 1.53
N SER A 66 15.27 8.48 1.86
CA SER A 66 15.46 8.05 3.24
C SER A 66 15.85 9.23 4.11
N ASP A 67 15.15 9.39 5.24
CA ASP A 67 15.25 10.53 6.13
C ASP A 67 15.32 10.00 7.57
N PRO A 68 16.44 10.21 8.28
CA PRO A 68 16.63 9.66 9.62
C PRO A 68 15.67 10.25 10.67
N GLU A 69 15.03 11.39 10.40
CA GLU A 69 14.01 11.97 11.27
C GLU A 69 12.59 11.42 10.99
N LEU A 70 12.41 10.78 9.83
CA LEU A 70 11.18 10.10 9.42
C LEU A 70 11.35 8.58 9.26
N PRO A 71 11.91 7.86 10.26
CA PRO A 71 12.15 6.43 10.12
C PRO A 71 10.84 5.66 10.24
N SER A 72 10.80 4.50 9.60
CA SER A 72 9.82 3.46 9.91
C SER A 72 9.90 3.08 11.39
N ARG A 73 8.80 2.56 11.96
CA ARG A 73 8.68 2.30 13.40
C ARG A 73 8.33 0.85 13.67
N VAL A 74 8.87 0.32 14.76
CA VAL A 74 8.49 -0.98 15.32
C VAL A 74 7.91 -0.81 16.71
N TYR A 75 6.92 -1.64 17.04
CA TYR A 75 6.45 -1.83 18.40
C TYR A 75 7.09 -3.10 18.97
N VAL A 76 7.81 -2.92 20.07
CA VAL A 76 8.57 -3.98 20.74
C VAL A 76 7.94 -4.24 22.10
N THR A 77 7.55 -5.47 22.36
CA THR A 77 7.01 -5.87 23.66
C THR A 77 8.10 -5.91 24.72
N THR A 78 7.71 -5.97 26.00
CA THR A 78 8.66 -5.95 27.13
C THR A 78 9.63 -7.13 27.17
N ASP A 79 9.30 -8.23 26.48
CA ASP A 79 10.16 -9.40 26.25
C ASP A 79 11.09 -9.24 25.03
N GLY A 80 11.15 -8.06 24.42
CA GLY A 80 12.06 -7.74 23.30
C GLY A 80 11.56 -8.19 21.93
N VAL A 81 10.32 -8.68 21.83
CA VAL A 81 9.77 -9.21 20.57
C VAL A 81 9.10 -8.10 19.76
N ILE A 82 9.42 -8.01 18.47
CA ILE A 82 8.72 -7.11 17.54
C ILE A 82 7.33 -7.67 17.26
N ARG A 83 6.30 -6.94 17.69
CA ARG A 83 4.89 -7.30 17.49
C ARG A 83 4.13 -6.30 16.64
N GLY A 84 4.73 -5.16 16.29
CA GLY A 84 4.11 -4.23 15.36
C GLY A 84 5.12 -3.52 14.49
N PHE A 85 4.64 -3.04 13.36
CA PHE A 85 5.42 -2.27 12.40
C PHE A 85 4.53 -1.22 11.72
N LEU A 86 5.13 -0.07 11.44
CA LEU A 86 4.58 0.98 10.61
C LEU A 86 5.70 1.43 9.67
N GLY A 87 5.53 1.15 8.38
CA GLY A 87 6.43 1.61 7.35
C GLY A 87 6.20 3.09 7.08
N VAL A 88 7.29 3.85 6.94
CA VAL A 88 7.27 5.27 6.58
C VAL A 88 8.08 5.44 5.30
N ILE A 89 7.47 6.04 4.29
CA ILE A 89 8.14 6.42 3.05
C ILE A 89 8.14 7.95 3.01
N PRO A 90 9.29 8.60 3.22
CA PRO A 90 9.40 10.05 3.08
C PRO A 90 9.24 10.45 1.62
N VAL A 91 8.50 11.52 1.40
CA VAL A 91 8.24 12.11 0.09
C VAL A 91 8.54 13.60 0.17
N ARG A 92 9.51 14.05 -0.64
CA ARG A 92 9.81 15.47 -0.79
C ARG A 92 8.79 16.07 -1.74
N MET A 93 8.12 17.13 -1.31
CA MET A 93 7.09 17.82 -2.09
C MET A 93 7.45 19.29 -2.26
N LEU A 94 6.93 19.90 -3.32
CA LEU A 94 6.90 21.33 -3.53
C LEU A 94 5.44 21.80 -3.53
N HIS A 95 5.14 22.81 -2.71
CA HIS A 95 3.88 23.55 -2.76
C HIS A 95 4.14 24.98 -3.22
N HIS A 96 3.73 25.32 -4.45
CA HIS A 96 4.08 26.59 -5.10
C HIS A 96 5.58 26.91 -5.01
N GLY A 97 6.43 25.90 -5.24
CA GLY A 97 7.88 26.01 -5.17
C GLY A 97 8.49 26.01 -3.76
N ARG A 98 7.68 25.93 -2.69
CA ARG A 98 8.18 25.82 -1.32
C ARG A 98 8.33 24.35 -0.91
N PRO A 99 9.45 23.93 -0.31
CA PRO A 99 9.62 22.58 0.19
C PRO A 99 8.57 22.22 1.24
N VAL A 100 8.02 21.03 1.12
CA VAL A 100 7.06 20.41 2.06
C VAL A 100 7.51 18.98 2.32
N ARG A 101 7.64 18.62 3.60
CA ARG A 101 7.94 17.25 4.03
C ARG A 101 6.65 16.46 4.10
N MET A 102 6.50 15.45 3.25
CA MET A 102 5.42 14.50 3.35
C MET A 102 5.94 13.15 3.83
N ALA A 103 5.15 12.45 4.64
CA ALA A 103 5.41 11.06 5.02
C ALA A 103 4.21 10.19 4.64
N VAL A 104 4.47 9.12 3.90
CA VAL A 104 3.46 8.11 3.55
C VAL A 104 3.58 6.95 4.53
N ALA A 105 2.56 6.76 5.35
CA ALA A 105 2.43 5.58 6.17
C ALA A 105 1.99 4.39 5.32
N SER A 106 2.77 3.32 5.40
CA SER A 106 2.60 2.08 4.68
C SER A 106 2.62 0.90 5.66
N SER A 107 1.99 -0.22 5.26
CA SER A 107 2.19 -1.52 5.90
C SER A 107 1.99 -1.54 7.42
N ILE A 108 0.96 -0.86 7.92
CA ILE A 108 0.64 -0.83 9.35
C ILE A 108 0.18 -2.22 9.79
N MET A 109 0.91 -2.84 10.71
CA MET A 109 0.63 -4.20 11.16
C MET A 109 0.91 -4.39 12.65
N VAL A 110 0.05 -5.17 13.31
CA VAL A 110 0.17 -5.57 14.71
C VAL A 110 -0.19 -7.05 14.81
N ASP A 111 0.71 -7.84 15.37
CA ASP A 111 0.49 -9.24 15.74
C ASP A 111 -0.29 -9.32 17.04
N ARG A 112 -1.33 -10.16 17.06
CA ARG A 112 -2.18 -10.38 18.25
C ARG A 112 -2.60 -9.06 18.91
N PRO A 113 -3.33 -8.18 18.20
CA PRO A 113 -3.77 -6.89 18.75
C PRO A 113 -4.60 -7.05 20.04
N GLU A 114 -5.22 -8.20 20.28
CA GLU A 114 -5.87 -8.57 21.53
C GLU A 114 -4.92 -8.58 22.73
N ASP A 115 -3.67 -9.01 22.53
CA ASP A 115 -2.62 -9.03 23.55
C ASP A 115 -1.95 -7.65 23.68
N ASN A 116 -2.02 -6.84 22.61
CA ASN A 116 -1.35 -5.54 22.49
C ASN A 116 -2.30 -4.45 21.95
N PRO A 117 -3.40 -4.13 22.66
CA PRO A 117 -4.49 -3.31 22.11
C PRO A 117 -4.08 -1.87 21.78
N LEU A 118 -3.01 -1.38 22.40
CA LEU A 118 -2.49 -0.03 22.19
C LEU A 118 -1.34 0.06 21.17
N ALA A 119 -0.80 -1.07 20.68
CA ALA A 119 0.38 -1.05 19.80
C ALA A 119 0.14 -0.24 18.52
N GLY A 120 -0.97 -0.49 17.83
CA GLY A 120 -1.33 0.22 16.60
C GLY A 120 -1.55 1.72 16.84
N ALA A 121 -2.23 2.07 17.93
CA ALA A 121 -2.45 3.46 18.31
C ALA A 121 -1.14 4.17 18.67
N ARG A 122 -0.20 3.50 19.35
CA ARG A 122 1.13 4.05 19.67
C ARG A 122 1.98 4.25 18.42
N LEU A 123 1.99 3.29 17.50
CA LEU A 123 2.67 3.42 16.21
C LEU A 123 2.15 4.62 15.44
N LEU A 124 0.82 4.72 15.28
CA LEU A 124 0.20 5.84 14.57
C LEU A 124 0.45 7.18 15.25
N ARG A 125 0.30 7.26 16.58
CA ARG A 125 0.57 8.49 17.33
C ARG A 125 2.02 8.95 17.12
N THR A 126 2.98 8.04 17.20
CA THR A 126 4.40 8.34 16.98
C THR A 126 4.64 8.86 15.56
N PHE A 127 3.98 8.25 14.57
CA PHE A 127 4.03 8.71 13.18
C PHE A 127 3.50 10.15 13.05
N PHE A 128 2.31 10.47 13.56
CA PHE A 128 1.73 11.83 13.45
C PHE A 128 2.51 12.90 14.23
N GLN A 129 3.31 12.50 15.22
CA GLN A 129 4.18 13.41 15.99
C GLN A 129 5.55 13.65 15.34
N GLY A 130 5.81 13.04 14.18
CA GLY A 130 7.03 13.26 13.41
C GLY A 130 7.13 14.67 12.80
N PRO A 131 8.28 15.02 12.23
CA PRO A 131 8.56 16.37 11.71
C PRO A 131 7.96 16.64 10.31
N GLN A 132 7.11 15.76 9.79
CA GLN A 132 6.46 15.97 8.49
C GLN A 132 5.35 17.02 8.57
N ASP A 133 5.23 17.82 7.51
CA ASP A 133 4.12 18.77 7.34
C ASP A 133 2.84 18.06 6.91
N LEU A 134 2.98 17.01 6.09
CA LEU A 134 1.87 16.24 5.54
C LEU A 134 2.01 14.76 5.87
N SER A 135 0.92 14.17 6.35
CA SER A 135 0.80 12.73 6.63
C SER A 135 -0.21 12.10 5.70
N LEU A 136 0.21 11.11 4.92
CA LEU A 136 -0.65 10.39 3.98
C LEU A 136 -0.63 8.90 4.28
N THR A 137 -1.74 8.22 4.03
CA THR A 137 -1.78 6.76 3.97
C THR A 137 -2.61 6.35 2.77
N GLU A 138 -2.14 5.32 2.08
CA GLU A 138 -2.92 4.61 1.08
C GLU A 138 -3.33 3.24 1.63
N THR A 139 -4.39 2.65 1.10
CA THR A 139 -4.81 1.25 1.41
C THR A 139 -5.08 0.96 2.90
N ALA A 140 -5.48 1.97 3.69
CA ALA A 140 -5.80 1.78 5.09
C ALA A 140 -6.96 0.78 5.28
N SER A 141 -6.71 -0.29 6.03
CA SER A 141 -7.77 -1.22 6.44
C SER A 141 -8.88 -0.47 7.21
N PRO A 142 -10.13 -0.97 7.28
CA PRO A 142 -11.19 -0.27 8.00
C PRO A 142 -10.84 0.11 9.44
N VAL A 143 -10.11 -0.77 10.14
CA VAL A 143 -9.58 -0.53 11.48
C VAL A 143 -8.55 0.61 11.48
N SER A 144 -7.57 0.55 10.58
CA SER A 144 -6.54 1.60 10.46
C SER A 144 -7.18 2.94 10.09
N ARG A 145 -8.10 2.96 9.13
CA ARG A 145 -8.86 4.16 8.72
C ARG A 145 -9.57 4.80 9.91
N GLN A 146 -10.22 4.00 10.76
CA GLN A 146 -10.88 4.54 11.96
C GLN A 146 -9.88 5.17 12.94
N MET A 147 -8.71 4.56 13.15
CA MET A 147 -7.66 5.13 13.99
C MET A 147 -7.13 6.46 13.41
N TRP A 148 -6.90 6.53 12.10
CA TRP A 148 -6.47 7.75 11.40
C TRP A 148 -7.47 8.89 11.57
N LEU A 149 -8.77 8.62 11.36
CA LEU A 149 -9.84 9.60 11.55
C LEU A 149 -9.89 10.13 12.99
N ARG A 150 -9.70 9.26 13.98
CA ARG A 150 -9.65 9.68 15.40
C ARG A 150 -8.46 10.56 15.73
N LEU A 151 -7.40 10.51 14.94
CA LEU A 151 -6.21 11.35 15.07
C LEU A 151 -6.30 12.64 14.24
N GLY A 152 -7.49 12.94 13.68
CA GLY A 152 -7.75 14.18 12.94
C GLY A 152 -7.47 14.10 11.44
N ALA A 153 -7.10 12.93 10.92
CA ALA A 153 -6.95 12.76 9.48
C ALA A 153 -8.29 12.92 8.75
N LYS A 154 -8.23 13.37 7.50
CA LYS A 154 -9.39 13.49 6.61
C LYS A 154 -9.28 12.48 5.49
N VAL A 155 -10.41 11.94 5.08
CA VAL A 155 -10.51 11.13 3.86
C VAL A 155 -10.62 12.07 2.68
N LEU A 156 -10.00 11.73 1.55
CA LEU A 156 -10.08 12.46 0.29
C LEU A 156 -10.86 11.60 -0.73
N PRO A 157 -12.21 11.55 -0.68
CA PRO A 157 -12.99 10.53 -1.40
C PRO A 157 -12.73 10.53 -2.90
N MET A 158 -12.66 11.72 -3.51
CA MET A 158 -12.40 11.88 -4.95
C MET A 158 -11.01 11.41 -5.37
N HIS A 159 -10.06 11.37 -4.43
CA HIS A 159 -8.67 10.92 -4.64
C HIS A 159 -8.46 9.50 -4.07
N SER A 160 -9.53 8.78 -3.75
CA SER A 160 -9.50 7.41 -3.21
C SER A 160 -10.43 6.48 -3.98
N LEU A 161 -10.76 6.82 -5.23
CA LEU A 161 -11.60 5.99 -6.09
C LEU A 161 -10.76 4.89 -6.75
N GLU A 162 -11.13 3.65 -6.49
CA GLU A 162 -10.65 2.50 -7.25
C GLU A 162 -11.60 2.25 -8.42
N TRP A 163 -11.08 2.28 -9.64
CA TRP A 163 -11.84 1.97 -10.84
C TRP A 163 -11.28 0.73 -11.51
N MET A 164 -12.17 -0.10 -12.04
CA MET A 164 -11.81 -1.31 -12.78
C MET A 164 -12.41 -1.22 -14.18
N HIS A 165 -11.54 -1.22 -15.19
CA HIS A 165 -11.98 -1.32 -16.58
C HIS A 165 -11.80 -2.76 -17.09
N VAL A 166 -12.93 -3.44 -17.33
CA VAL A 166 -12.94 -4.85 -17.74
C VAL A 166 -12.72 -4.96 -19.25
N LEU A 167 -11.51 -5.34 -19.66
CA LEU A 167 -11.12 -5.49 -21.07
C LEU A 167 -11.69 -6.76 -21.75
N ARG A 168 -11.97 -7.80 -20.96
CA ARG A 168 -12.39 -9.13 -21.42
C ARG A 168 -13.54 -9.66 -20.56
N PRO A 169 -14.77 -9.13 -20.74
CA PRO A 169 -15.89 -9.42 -19.85
C PRO A 169 -16.27 -10.91 -19.83
N ALA A 170 -16.29 -11.60 -20.97
CA ALA A 170 -16.62 -13.02 -21.00
C ALA A 170 -15.49 -13.88 -20.40
N GLY A 171 -14.24 -13.54 -20.69
CA GLY A 171 -13.07 -14.19 -20.09
C GLY A 171 -13.05 -14.03 -18.57
N LEU A 172 -13.38 -12.84 -18.05
CA LEU A 172 -13.53 -12.60 -16.61
C LEU A 172 -14.67 -13.44 -16.03
N GLY A 173 -15.81 -13.51 -16.70
CA GLY A 173 -16.94 -14.35 -16.29
C GLY A 173 -16.57 -15.83 -16.18
N VAL A 174 -15.88 -16.38 -17.19
CA VAL A 174 -15.38 -17.76 -17.18
C VAL A 174 -14.37 -17.96 -16.05
N TYR A 175 -13.45 -17.02 -15.82
CA TYR A 175 -12.48 -17.10 -14.73
C TYR A 175 -13.16 -17.16 -13.35
N LEU A 176 -14.14 -16.28 -13.11
CA LEU A 176 -14.89 -16.24 -11.86
C LEU A 176 -15.72 -17.51 -11.65
N ALA A 177 -16.37 -18.02 -12.70
CA ALA A 177 -17.13 -19.27 -12.66
C ALA A 177 -16.24 -20.48 -12.38
N ALA A 178 -15.04 -20.53 -12.97
CA ALA A 178 -14.06 -21.59 -12.75
C ALA A 178 -13.56 -21.64 -11.30
N LYS A 179 -13.43 -20.47 -10.66
CA LYS A 179 -12.94 -20.37 -9.28
C LYS A 179 -14.01 -20.73 -8.25
N ARG A 180 -15.30 -20.55 -8.56
CA ARG A 180 -16.39 -20.59 -7.57
C ARG A 180 -17.39 -21.73 -7.74
N ILE A 181 -17.63 -22.20 -8.97
CA ILE A 181 -18.80 -23.06 -9.25
C ILE A 181 -18.44 -24.34 -10.02
N LEU A 182 -17.70 -24.26 -11.14
CA LEU A 182 -17.37 -25.45 -11.95
C LEU A 182 -15.94 -25.40 -12.51
N PRO A 183 -15.04 -26.33 -12.10
CA PRO A 183 -13.69 -26.44 -12.67
C PRO A 183 -13.68 -26.68 -14.19
N GLN A 184 -14.76 -27.29 -14.71
CA GLN A 184 -14.97 -27.62 -16.13
C GLN A 184 -15.27 -26.40 -17.02
N SER A 185 -15.60 -25.24 -16.44
CA SER A 185 -15.80 -23.99 -17.20
C SER A 185 -14.54 -23.52 -17.94
N LYS A 186 -13.36 -24.09 -17.65
CA LYS A 186 -12.14 -23.92 -18.46
C LYS A 186 -12.34 -24.28 -19.94
N LEU A 187 -13.27 -25.17 -20.27
CA LEU A 187 -13.64 -25.53 -21.65
C LEU A 187 -14.29 -24.37 -22.41
N LEU A 188 -14.88 -23.39 -21.69
CA LEU A 188 -15.51 -22.20 -22.27
C LEU A 188 -14.52 -21.06 -22.53
N ARG A 189 -13.22 -21.25 -22.29
CA ARG A 189 -12.20 -20.22 -22.52
C ARG A 189 -12.11 -19.77 -23.98
N LEU A 190 -12.15 -20.72 -24.92
CA LEU A 190 -12.08 -20.44 -26.35
C LEU A 190 -13.30 -19.64 -26.85
N PRO A 191 -14.56 -20.05 -26.60
CA PRO A 191 -15.70 -19.25 -27.02
C PRO A 191 -15.76 -17.88 -26.33
N ALA A 192 -15.37 -17.78 -25.05
CA ALA A 192 -15.27 -16.50 -24.36
C ALA A 192 -14.23 -15.57 -25.00
N ALA A 193 -13.06 -16.09 -25.40
CA ALA A 193 -12.04 -15.31 -26.07
C ALA A 193 -12.52 -14.76 -27.44
N MET A 194 -13.27 -15.56 -28.19
CA MET A 194 -13.87 -15.10 -29.46
C MET A 194 -14.90 -13.99 -29.24
N PHE A 195 -15.76 -14.15 -28.23
CA PHE A 195 -16.75 -13.13 -27.88
C PHE A 195 -16.09 -11.83 -27.44
N ASP A 196 -15.07 -11.91 -26.57
CA ASP A 196 -14.31 -10.73 -26.15
C ASP A 196 -13.59 -10.05 -27.31
N ALA A 197 -13.05 -10.80 -28.29
CA ALA A 197 -12.44 -10.24 -29.48
C ALA A 197 -13.45 -9.47 -30.36
N LEU A 198 -14.66 -10.01 -30.50
CA LEU A 198 -15.75 -9.34 -31.23
C LEU A 198 -16.17 -8.05 -30.53
N LEU A 199 -16.33 -8.08 -29.21
CA LEU A 199 -16.64 -6.91 -28.38
C LEU A 199 -15.56 -5.85 -28.45
N ALA A 200 -14.28 -6.24 -28.33
CA ALA A 200 -13.15 -5.32 -28.44
C ALA A 200 -13.12 -4.64 -29.82
N ARG A 201 -13.41 -5.38 -30.89
CA ARG A 201 -13.54 -4.81 -32.24
C ARG A 201 -14.69 -3.81 -32.32
N ARG A 202 -15.85 -4.11 -31.72
CA ARG A 202 -17.00 -3.20 -31.70
C ARG A 202 -16.73 -1.94 -30.87
N TYR A 203 -16.07 -2.05 -29.72
CA TYR A 203 -15.66 -0.89 -28.93
C TYR A 203 -14.66 -0.02 -29.68
N ARG A 204 -13.63 -0.59 -30.32
CA ARG A 204 -12.67 0.16 -31.14
C ARG A 204 -13.34 0.93 -32.29
N MET A 205 -14.39 0.37 -32.89
CA MET A 205 -15.16 1.04 -33.95
C MET A 205 -16.11 2.13 -33.40
N SER A 206 -16.54 2.02 -32.14
CA SER A 206 -17.46 2.96 -31.50
C SER A 206 -16.77 4.10 -30.75
N SER A 207 -15.52 3.90 -30.32
CA SER A 207 -14.67 4.98 -29.82
C SER A 207 -14.24 5.83 -30.99
N ALA A 208 -14.98 6.91 -31.27
CA ALA A 208 -14.48 7.98 -32.11
C ALA A 208 -13.14 8.44 -31.50
N PRO A 209 -12.03 8.49 -32.26
CA PRO A 209 -10.83 9.12 -31.77
C PRO A 209 -11.20 10.54 -31.33
N ILE A 210 -10.63 11.00 -30.21
CA ILE A 210 -10.69 12.42 -29.87
C ILE A 210 -10.12 13.14 -31.09
N SER A 211 -10.98 13.92 -31.77
CA SER A 211 -10.67 14.50 -33.08
C SER A 211 -9.37 15.31 -32.97
N GLY A 212 -8.36 14.96 -33.80
CA GLY A 212 -7.06 15.64 -33.85
C GLY A 212 -5.87 14.89 -33.24
N LEU A 213 -6.06 13.79 -32.51
CA LEU A 213 -4.95 12.96 -32.03
C LEU A 213 -4.87 11.65 -32.84
N GLU A 214 -4.09 11.62 -33.92
CA GLU A 214 -3.47 10.37 -34.37
C GLU A 214 -2.38 10.00 -33.36
N ALA A 215 -2.82 9.50 -32.21
CA ALA A 215 -1.98 9.06 -31.10
C ALA A 215 -1.11 7.85 -31.50
N ARG A 216 -0.04 8.09 -32.27
CA ARG A 216 0.98 7.08 -32.61
C ARG A 216 2.04 7.07 -31.51
N GLY A 217 1.71 6.45 -30.39
CA GLY A 217 2.72 6.34 -29.33
C GLY A 217 3.81 5.31 -29.64
N SER A 218 5.00 5.49 -29.10
CA SER A 218 6.09 4.51 -29.12
C SER A 218 6.34 3.95 -27.72
N ASN A 219 6.71 2.68 -27.63
CA ASN A 219 7.20 2.13 -26.37
C ASN A 219 8.54 2.78 -26.05
N VAL A 220 8.72 3.18 -24.80
CA VAL A 220 9.89 3.92 -24.35
C VAL A 220 10.52 3.27 -23.13
N ALA A 221 11.83 3.49 -22.95
CA ALA A 221 12.51 3.09 -21.73
C ALA A 221 12.07 3.97 -20.54
N PRO A 222 12.18 3.50 -19.28
CA PRO A 222 11.91 4.30 -18.08
C PRO A 222 12.64 5.67 -18.07
N GLU A 223 13.83 5.72 -18.64
CA GLU A 223 14.68 6.92 -18.74
C GLU A 223 14.07 8.00 -19.65
N GLU A 224 13.40 7.58 -20.72
CA GLU A 224 12.71 8.49 -21.65
C GLU A 224 11.36 8.94 -21.11
N LEU A 225 10.74 8.13 -20.24
CA LEU A 225 9.47 8.47 -19.57
C LEU A 225 9.64 9.52 -18.46
N ALA A 226 10.77 9.49 -17.74
CA ALA A 226 11.00 10.36 -16.59
C ALA A 226 10.85 11.86 -16.91
N PRO A 227 11.46 12.43 -17.97
CA PRO A 227 11.28 13.84 -18.33
C PRO A 227 9.83 14.22 -18.62
N VAL A 228 9.07 13.34 -19.28
CA VAL A 228 7.65 13.59 -19.60
C VAL A 228 6.81 13.64 -18.32
N ILE A 229 7.05 12.74 -17.37
CA ILE A 229 6.38 12.78 -16.07
C ILE A 229 6.70 14.09 -15.35
N LEU A 230 7.97 14.53 -15.35
CA LEU A 230 8.38 15.78 -14.70
C LEU A 230 7.66 17.00 -15.29
N ASP A 231 7.50 17.04 -16.62
CA ASP A 231 6.77 18.09 -17.31
C ASP A 231 5.27 18.07 -16.94
N MET A 232 4.64 16.89 -16.97
CA MET A 232 3.22 16.73 -16.63
C MET A 232 2.91 17.12 -15.19
N ILE A 233 3.75 16.73 -14.22
CA ILE A 233 3.51 17.08 -12.82
C ILE A 233 3.79 18.57 -12.53
N SER A 234 4.43 19.28 -13.45
CA SER A 234 4.80 20.68 -13.27
C SER A 234 3.57 21.61 -13.19
N GLU A 235 2.44 21.21 -13.76
CA GLU A 235 1.19 21.97 -13.71
C GLU A 235 0.54 21.98 -12.32
N PHE A 236 0.90 21.00 -11.46
CA PHE A 236 0.29 20.87 -10.15
C PHE A 236 0.97 21.79 -9.12
N SER A 237 0.14 22.49 -8.35
CA SER A 237 0.60 23.38 -7.27
C SER A 237 1.29 22.63 -6.13
N LEU A 238 0.83 21.41 -5.83
CA LEU A 238 1.47 20.47 -4.91
C LEU A 238 1.96 19.27 -5.72
N ARG A 239 3.28 19.08 -5.80
CA ARG A 239 3.90 18.02 -6.61
C ARG A 239 5.13 17.43 -5.91
N PRO A 240 5.50 16.17 -6.17
CA PRO A 240 6.76 15.63 -5.69
C PRO A 240 7.96 16.42 -6.26
N ASP A 241 8.98 16.62 -5.43
CA ASP A 241 10.24 17.26 -5.82
C ASP A 241 11.19 16.23 -6.44
N PHE A 242 10.74 15.57 -7.51
CA PHE A 242 11.52 14.53 -8.16
C PHE A 242 12.72 15.13 -8.90
N ASP A 243 13.91 14.61 -8.58
CA ASP A 243 15.04 14.64 -9.50
C ASP A 243 14.99 13.41 -10.43
N LEU A 244 15.73 13.51 -11.54
CA LEU A 244 15.77 12.44 -12.55
C LEU A 244 16.24 11.10 -11.95
N PRO A 245 17.28 11.03 -11.10
CA PRO A 245 17.71 9.78 -10.48
C PRO A 245 16.64 9.12 -9.61
N THR A 246 15.94 9.89 -8.78
CA THR A 246 14.89 9.37 -7.89
C THR A 246 13.72 8.83 -8.70
N LEU A 247 13.27 9.59 -9.69
CA LEU A 247 12.17 9.16 -10.55
C LEU A 247 12.53 7.88 -11.33
N ARG A 248 13.76 7.80 -11.84
CA ARG A 248 14.27 6.59 -12.49
C ARG A 248 14.26 5.39 -11.54
N TRP A 249 14.73 5.57 -10.30
CA TRP A 249 14.71 4.52 -9.29
C TRP A 249 13.27 4.04 -9.02
N LEU A 250 12.31 4.96 -8.89
CA LEU A 250 10.90 4.63 -8.68
C LEU A 250 10.30 3.85 -9.86
N LEU A 251 10.60 4.25 -11.10
CA LEU A 251 10.12 3.55 -12.29
C LEU A 251 10.71 2.14 -12.40
N ILE A 252 12.00 1.96 -12.11
CA ILE A 252 12.65 0.65 -12.07
C ILE A 252 12.04 -0.22 -10.97
N HIS A 253 11.82 0.34 -9.78
CA HIS A 253 11.21 -0.39 -8.67
C HIS A 253 9.77 -0.80 -9.00
N ALA A 254 8.97 0.09 -9.58
CA ALA A 254 7.60 -0.20 -10.02
C ALA A 254 7.55 -1.30 -11.10
N ALA A 255 8.54 -1.34 -12.00
CA ALA A 255 8.64 -2.34 -13.05
C ALA A 255 8.84 -3.78 -12.52
N ARG A 256 9.35 -3.95 -11.29
CA ARG A 256 9.54 -5.28 -10.66
C ARG A 256 8.23 -5.93 -10.20
N LYS A 257 7.10 -5.21 -10.23
CA LYS A 257 5.81 -5.73 -9.77
C LYS A 257 5.15 -6.63 -10.81
N GLU A 258 5.67 -7.84 -10.97
CA GLU A 258 5.24 -8.81 -12.00
C GLU A 258 3.82 -9.37 -11.79
N SER A 259 3.20 -9.15 -10.63
CA SER A 259 1.85 -9.65 -10.32
C SER A 259 0.78 -9.16 -11.31
N TYR A 260 1.07 -8.11 -12.07
CA TYR A 260 0.16 -7.49 -13.05
C TYR A 260 0.65 -7.66 -14.50
N GLY A 261 1.65 -8.51 -14.74
CA GLY A 261 2.27 -8.72 -16.05
C GLY A 261 3.50 -7.85 -16.29
N THR A 262 4.02 -7.89 -17.52
CA THR A 262 5.19 -7.10 -17.92
C THR A 262 4.82 -5.62 -17.99
N PRO A 263 5.58 -4.73 -17.32
CA PRO A 263 5.34 -3.30 -17.38
C PRO A 263 5.58 -2.77 -18.81
N VAL A 264 4.73 -1.84 -19.23
CA VAL A 264 4.84 -1.17 -20.53
C VAL A 264 4.74 0.34 -20.32
N ALA A 265 5.76 1.08 -20.75
CA ALA A 265 5.76 2.53 -20.81
C ALA A 265 5.61 2.99 -22.27
N ARG A 266 4.69 3.92 -22.52
CA ARG A 266 4.40 4.45 -23.86
C ARG A 266 4.14 5.94 -23.77
N ILE A 267 4.83 6.72 -24.62
CA ILE A 267 4.55 8.14 -24.82
C ILE A 267 3.73 8.27 -26.10
N VAL A 268 2.71 9.14 -26.09
CA VAL A 268 1.74 9.36 -27.17
C VAL A 268 1.80 10.80 -27.64
#